data_AF-A0A9Q1JWQ2-F1
#
_entry.id   AF-A0A9Q1JWQ2-F1
#
_cell.length_a   1.000
_cell.length_b   1.000
_cell.length_c   1.000
_cell.angle_alpha   90.00
_cell.angle_beta   90.00
_cell.angle_gamma   90.00
#
_symmetry.space_group_name_H-M   'P 1'
#
loop_
_entity.id
_entity.type
_entity.pdbx_description
1 polymer ?
#
loop_
_entity_poly.entity_id
_entity_poly.type
_entity_poly.pdbx_seq_one_letter_code
_entity_poly.pdbx_strand_id
1 'polypeptide(L)'
;MNRNLRFRFQKLQTSVNCSDSNSGYPLDYNFDYGALNMLQPFPLNNFGDPFTKSNYSVNSKQIEVGVLDWFARLWEIENDEYWGYVTSGGTEANLQGILMGREVFPDGILYASKESHYSVFKAARMYRMDCIKIETLIMSVLTKSVLYPLRWSLLFVEQNAKYLKDRLRNARVSVMLNELSNIVVSERPPDEEFIKRWLLSCQRKIARVVVMVNVSKQKLDAFLDELTEKLSNWSKEGARPCVAVDIGYENCLLPTITIEGVALMATEDVVATILLGWLQSRGGSHSNNNASAQSHPSRRSVLVE
;
A
#
# COMPACT_ATOMS: atom_id res chain seq x y z
N MET A 1 38.30 2.42 -11.48
CA MET A 1 36.89 2.84 -11.29
C MET A 1 36.76 4.34 -11.56
N ASN A 2 35.91 4.74 -12.51
CA ASN A 2 35.70 6.13 -12.94
C ASN A 2 35.30 7.03 -11.74
N ARG A 3 35.76 8.30 -11.71
CA ARG A 3 35.47 9.28 -10.64
C ARG A 3 33.96 9.46 -10.42
N ASN A 4 33.17 9.44 -11.50
CA ASN A 4 31.71 9.48 -11.44
C ASN A 4 31.09 8.21 -10.81
N LEU A 5 31.69 7.04 -11.05
CA LEU A 5 31.24 5.79 -10.43
C LEU A 5 31.54 5.76 -8.93
N ARG A 6 32.69 6.29 -8.50
CA ARG A 6 33.00 6.42 -7.06
C ARG A 6 32.01 7.33 -6.34
N PHE A 7 31.67 8.48 -6.93
CA PHE A 7 30.69 9.39 -6.34
C PHE A 7 29.29 8.75 -6.23
N ARG A 8 28.84 8.04 -7.29
CA ARG A 8 27.57 7.29 -7.25
C ARG A 8 27.60 6.17 -6.22
N PHE A 9 28.71 5.45 -6.09
CA PHE A 9 28.87 4.39 -5.10
C PHE A 9 28.83 4.93 -3.67
N GLN A 10 29.50 6.05 -3.42
CA GLN A 10 29.49 6.69 -2.10
C GLN A 10 28.09 7.19 -1.73
N LYS A 11 27.37 7.79 -2.69
CA LYS A 11 25.96 8.19 -2.49
C LYS A 11 25.06 6.99 -2.20
N LEU A 12 25.24 5.87 -2.91
CA LEU A 12 24.52 4.63 -2.64
C LEU A 12 24.81 4.12 -1.22
N GLN A 13 26.07 4.12 -0.81
CA GLN A 13 26.48 3.67 0.52
C GLN A 13 25.85 4.52 1.64
N THR A 14 25.75 5.85 1.46
CA THR A 14 25.01 6.71 2.39
C THR A 14 23.52 6.34 2.46
N SER A 15 22.88 6.03 1.33
CA SER A 15 21.48 5.59 1.33
C SER A 15 21.28 4.20 1.96
N VAL A 16 22.24 3.28 1.79
CA VAL A 16 22.22 1.96 2.45
C VAL A 16 22.26 2.13 3.97
N ASN A 17 23.05 3.07 4.50
CA ASN A 17 23.10 3.32 5.95
C ASN A 17 21.78 3.85 6.54
N CYS A 18 20.81 4.27 5.72
CA CYS A 18 19.46 4.64 6.16
C CYS A 18 18.47 3.46 6.16
N SER A 19 18.91 2.24 5.83
CA SER A 19 18.05 1.04 5.83
C SER A 19 17.42 0.77 7.18
N ASP A 20 18.19 0.96 8.25
CA ASP A 20 17.78 0.64 9.62
C ASP A 20 16.64 1.56 10.10
N SER A 21 16.51 2.75 9.51
CA SER A 21 15.43 3.70 9.76
C SER A 21 14.27 3.60 8.76
N ASN A 22 14.29 2.68 7.77
CA ASN A 22 13.18 2.56 6.81
C ASN A 22 11.86 2.31 7.53
N SER A 23 10.87 3.16 7.22
CA SER A 23 9.50 3.00 7.70
C SER A 23 8.46 3.31 6.62
N GLY A 24 8.84 3.62 5.38
CA GLY A 24 7.89 3.99 4.31
C GLY A 24 7.69 2.95 3.21
N TYR A 25 8.52 1.89 3.16
CA TYR A 25 8.38 0.79 2.20
C TYR A 25 8.30 -0.57 2.91
N PRO A 26 7.47 -1.51 2.41
CA PRO A 26 7.31 -2.86 2.99
C PRO A 26 8.50 -3.77 2.64
N LEU A 27 9.70 -3.34 3.02
CA LEU A 27 10.93 -4.08 2.78
C LEU A 27 11.51 -4.53 4.12
N ASP A 28 11.89 -5.80 4.18
CA ASP A 28 12.81 -6.24 5.22
C ASP A 28 14.23 -5.83 4.84
N TYR A 29 15.04 -5.48 5.83
CA TYR A 29 16.45 -5.12 5.67
C TYR A 29 17.36 -6.01 6.52
N ASN A 30 16.79 -6.84 7.39
CA ASN A 30 17.54 -7.71 8.28
C ASN A 30 17.84 -9.06 7.61
N PHE A 31 18.73 -9.06 6.62
CA PHE A 31 19.13 -10.28 5.92
C PHE A 31 20.45 -10.81 6.45
N ASP A 32 20.48 -12.07 6.88
CA ASP A 32 21.71 -12.82 7.12
C ASP A 32 22.03 -13.70 5.90
N TYR A 33 23.00 -13.27 5.10
CA TYR A 33 23.48 -14.01 3.93
C TYR A 33 24.62 -14.98 4.26
N GLY A 34 24.98 -15.18 5.54
CA GLY A 34 26.12 -15.99 5.97
C GLY A 34 26.16 -17.37 5.34
N ALA A 35 25.02 -18.08 5.35
CA ALA A 35 24.88 -19.42 4.75
C ALA A 35 25.02 -19.43 3.21
N LEU A 36 24.77 -18.31 2.54
CA LEU A 36 24.79 -18.18 1.09
C LEU A 36 26.13 -17.62 0.55
N ASN A 37 27.01 -17.10 1.41
CA ASN A 37 28.29 -16.51 1.00
C ASN A 37 29.15 -17.47 0.18
N MET A 38 29.13 -18.77 0.51
CA MET A 38 29.86 -19.81 -0.22
C MET A 38 29.39 -20.01 -1.67
N LEU A 39 28.18 -19.54 -2.01
CA LEU A 39 27.60 -19.66 -3.34
C LEU A 39 27.88 -18.44 -4.25
N GLN A 40 28.24 -17.30 -3.65
CA GLN A 40 28.48 -16.04 -4.39
C GLN A 40 29.49 -16.14 -5.55
N PRO A 41 30.56 -16.96 -5.49
CA PRO A 41 31.51 -17.07 -6.60
C PRO A 41 30.95 -17.78 -7.84
N PHE A 42 29.81 -18.46 -7.75
CA PHE A 42 29.28 -19.31 -8.83
C PHE A 42 28.15 -18.60 -9.60
N PRO A 43 28.13 -18.71 -10.94
CA PRO A 43 27.06 -18.14 -11.76
C PRO A 43 25.82 -19.05 -11.76
N LEU A 44 25.16 -19.19 -10.61
CA LEU A 44 23.95 -20.00 -10.49
C LEU A 44 22.88 -19.51 -11.48
N ASN A 45 22.25 -20.44 -12.19
CA ASN A 45 21.20 -20.11 -13.15
C ASN A 45 20.13 -21.21 -13.29
N ASN A 46 18.88 -20.87 -12.96
CA ASN A 46 17.74 -21.77 -13.03
C ASN A 46 17.06 -21.69 -14.39
N PHE A 47 17.72 -22.20 -15.43
CA PHE A 47 17.20 -22.16 -16.79
C PHE A 47 15.91 -22.97 -16.95
N GLY A 48 14.84 -22.31 -17.42
CA GLY A 48 13.58 -22.93 -17.77
C GLY A 48 12.79 -23.43 -16.56
N ASP A 49 11.88 -24.35 -16.81
CA ASP A 49 10.90 -24.82 -15.82
C ASP A 49 11.55 -25.46 -14.57
N PRO A 50 11.18 -25.07 -13.34
CA PRO A 50 11.77 -25.60 -12.10
C PRO A 50 11.59 -27.11 -11.89
N PHE A 51 10.49 -27.68 -12.37
CA PHE A 51 10.16 -29.11 -12.22
C PHE A 51 10.85 -30.00 -13.26
N THR A 52 11.38 -29.40 -14.32
CA THR A 52 12.08 -30.11 -15.38
C THR A 52 13.59 -30.21 -15.11
N LYS A 53 14.12 -31.44 -15.24
CA LYS A 53 15.55 -31.72 -15.09
C LYS A 53 16.38 -30.86 -16.05
N SER A 54 17.33 -30.09 -15.48
CA SER A 54 18.25 -29.25 -16.24
C SER A 54 19.50 -30.02 -16.67
N ASN A 55 19.97 -29.79 -17.90
CA ASN A 55 21.30 -30.22 -18.34
C ASN A 55 22.42 -29.31 -17.81
N TYR A 56 22.08 -28.09 -17.39
CA TYR A 56 23.01 -27.18 -16.72
C TYR A 56 23.03 -27.47 -15.22
N SER A 57 24.14 -28.01 -14.71
CA SER A 57 24.24 -28.49 -13.33
C SER A 57 24.43 -27.39 -12.27
N VAL A 58 24.89 -26.20 -12.67
CA VAL A 58 25.16 -25.08 -11.76
C VAL A 58 23.88 -24.27 -11.54
N ASN A 59 22.89 -24.89 -10.90
CA ASN A 59 21.56 -24.30 -10.66
C ASN A 59 21.09 -24.60 -9.22
N SER A 60 20.05 -23.90 -8.79
CA SER A 60 19.38 -24.07 -7.50
C SER A 60 17.91 -24.48 -7.64
N LYS A 61 17.51 -25.14 -8.74
CA LYS A 61 16.10 -25.50 -9.00
C LYS A 61 15.45 -26.33 -7.88
N GLN A 62 16.21 -27.23 -7.25
CA GLN A 62 15.68 -28.02 -6.12
C GLN A 62 15.40 -27.16 -4.89
N ILE A 63 16.19 -26.11 -4.66
CA ILE A 63 15.93 -25.13 -3.61
C ILE A 63 14.69 -24.30 -3.99
N GLU A 64 14.58 -23.91 -5.26
CA GLU A 64 13.41 -23.20 -5.79
C GLU A 64 12.11 -24.02 -5.58
N VAL A 65 12.09 -25.30 -5.97
CA VAL A 65 10.96 -26.20 -5.74
C VAL A 65 10.65 -26.32 -4.24
N GLY A 66 11.66 -26.44 -3.38
CA GLY A 66 11.45 -26.49 -1.93
C GLY A 66 10.80 -25.21 -1.34
N VAL A 67 11.09 -24.04 -1.92
CA VAL A 67 10.40 -22.79 -1.57
C VAL A 67 8.95 -22.82 -2.04
N LEU A 68 8.70 -23.30 -3.26
CA LEU A 68 7.35 -23.44 -3.79
C LEU A 68 6.51 -24.42 -2.95
N ASP A 69 7.06 -25.59 -2.60
CA ASP A 69 6.43 -26.57 -1.72
C ASP A 69 6.04 -25.96 -0.36
N TRP A 70 6.89 -25.07 0.17
CA TRP A 70 6.62 -24.39 1.43
C TRP A 70 5.41 -23.45 1.33
N PHE A 71 5.30 -22.68 0.23
CA PHE A 71 4.13 -21.83 -0.01
C PHE A 71 2.87 -22.64 -0.35
N ALA A 72 2.99 -23.72 -1.12
CA ALA A 72 1.87 -24.61 -1.42
C ALA A 72 1.25 -25.18 -0.14
N ARG A 73 2.09 -25.68 0.79
CA ARG A 73 1.63 -26.10 2.13
C ARG A 73 1.00 -24.98 2.94
N LEU A 74 1.53 -23.75 2.86
CA LEU A 74 0.97 -22.59 3.55
C LEU A 74 -0.43 -22.23 3.05
N TRP A 75 -0.69 -22.46 1.76
CA TRP A 75 -1.97 -22.19 1.10
C TRP A 75 -2.88 -23.42 1.01
N GLU A 76 -2.51 -24.52 1.65
CA GLU A 76 -3.27 -25.78 1.65
C GLU A 76 -3.53 -26.29 0.21
N ILE A 77 -2.55 -26.14 -0.67
CA ILE A 77 -2.56 -26.68 -2.04
C ILE A 77 -1.77 -27.99 -2.04
N GLU A 78 -2.37 -29.04 -2.60
CA GLU A 78 -1.71 -30.35 -2.73
C GLU A 78 -0.51 -30.27 -3.70
N ASN A 79 0.50 -31.09 -3.45
CA ASN A 79 1.80 -30.97 -4.15
C ASN A 79 1.71 -31.21 -5.68
N ASP A 80 0.67 -31.87 -6.16
CA ASP A 80 0.40 -32.13 -7.58
C ASP A 80 -0.61 -31.17 -8.21
N GLU A 81 -1.14 -30.22 -7.44
CA GLU A 81 -2.16 -29.26 -7.88
C GLU A 81 -1.62 -27.85 -8.14
N TYR A 82 -0.31 -27.63 -8.06
CA TYR A 82 0.30 -26.33 -8.31
C TYR A 82 1.40 -26.37 -9.36
N TRP A 83 1.56 -25.23 -10.03
CA TRP A 83 2.74 -24.93 -10.85
C TRP A 83 3.14 -23.48 -10.62
N GLY A 84 4.44 -23.21 -10.59
CA GLY A 84 4.97 -21.86 -10.38
C GLY A 84 6.49 -21.83 -10.43
N TYR A 85 7.04 -20.63 -10.24
CA TYR A 85 8.48 -20.38 -10.16
C TYR A 85 8.75 -19.17 -9.26
N VAL A 86 9.99 -19.03 -8.77
CA VAL A 86 10.38 -17.91 -7.91
C VAL A 86 10.67 -16.68 -8.77
N THR A 87 9.84 -15.64 -8.60
CA THR A 87 9.96 -14.39 -9.35
C THR A 87 10.96 -13.42 -8.70
N SER A 88 11.43 -12.44 -9.46
CA SER A 88 12.32 -11.37 -8.98
C SER A 88 11.62 -10.36 -8.07
N GLY A 89 10.29 -10.42 -7.96
CA GLY A 89 9.48 -9.55 -7.12
C GLY A 89 8.02 -9.48 -7.56
N GLY A 90 7.18 -8.84 -6.75
CA GLY A 90 5.73 -8.84 -6.95
C GLY A 90 5.22 -8.25 -8.27
N THR A 91 6.01 -7.42 -8.97
CA THR A 91 5.62 -6.94 -10.30
C THR A 91 5.67 -8.06 -11.34
N GLU A 92 6.72 -8.88 -11.33
CA GLU A 92 6.85 -10.03 -12.22
C GLU A 92 5.77 -11.07 -11.89
N ALA A 93 5.53 -11.36 -10.61
CA ALA A 93 4.45 -12.25 -10.18
C ALA A 93 3.07 -11.81 -10.70
N ASN A 94 2.74 -10.52 -10.57
CA ASN A 94 1.48 -9.98 -11.10
C ASN A 94 1.39 -10.09 -12.63
N LEU A 95 2.49 -9.77 -13.34
CA LEU A 95 2.55 -9.89 -14.80
C LEU A 95 2.28 -11.33 -15.23
N GLN A 96 2.96 -12.29 -14.61
CA GLN A 96 2.80 -13.71 -14.94
C GLN A 96 1.41 -14.23 -14.60
N GLY A 97 0.89 -13.96 -13.40
CA GLY A 97 -0.43 -14.43 -12.98
C GLY A 97 -1.56 -13.90 -13.87
N ILE A 98 -1.50 -12.60 -14.22
CA ILE A 98 -2.47 -11.98 -15.13
C ILE A 98 -2.33 -12.54 -16.55
N LEU A 99 -1.10 -12.77 -17.02
CA LEU A 99 -0.87 -13.40 -18.32
C LEU A 99 -1.48 -14.79 -18.38
N MET A 100 -1.25 -15.64 -17.37
CA MET A 100 -1.85 -16.98 -17.29
C MET A 100 -3.38 -16.91 -17.33
N GLY A 101 -3.99 -16.01 -16.54
CA GLY A 101 -5.44 -15.78 -16.56
C GLY A 101 -5.96 -15.35 -17.94
N ARG A 102 -5.23 -14.47 -18.63
CA ARG A 102 -5.56 -14.05 -20.01
C ARG A 102 -5.49 -15.19 -21.01
N GLU A 103 -4.47 -16.05 -20.95
CA GLU A 103 -4.34 -17.17 -21.88
C GLU A 103 -5.49 -18.18 -21.72
N VAL A 104 -6.02 -18.32 -20.49
CA VAL A 104 -7.23 -19.12 -20.23
C VAL A 104 -8.52 -18.39 -20.63
N PHE A 105 -8.57 -17.07 -20.45
CA PHE A 105 -9.74 -16.23 -20.76
C PHE A 105 -9.36 -15.06 -21.69
N PRO A 106 -9.21 -15.28 -23.01
CA PRO A 106 -8.71 -14.26 -23.93
C PRO A 106 -9.56 -12.99 -24.01
N ASP A 107 -10.88 -13.13 -23.86
CA ASP A 107 -11.86 -12.03 -23.86
C ASP A 107 -12.26 -11.60 -22.43
N GLY A 108 -11.51 -12.05 -21.43
CA GLY A 108 -11.75 -11.74 -20.03
C GLY A 108 -11.53 -10.26 -19.69
N ILE A 109 -12.41 -9.70 -18.87
CA ILE A 109 -12.25 -8.35 -18.32
C ILE A 109 -11.52 -8.46 -16.97
N LEU A 110 -10.41 -7.72 -16.82
CA LEU A 110 -9.67 -7.65 -15.56
C LEU A 110 -10.35 -6.67 -14.60
N TYR A 111 -10.87 -7.19 -13.50
CA TYR A 111 -11.36 -6.37 -12.39
C TYR A 111 -10.27 -6.23 -11.34
N ALA A 112 -10.02 -5.00 -10.89
CA ALA A 112 -9.08 -4.75 -9.80
C ALA A 112 -9.54 -3.57 -8.95
N SER A 113 -9.19 -3.57 -7.67
CA SER A 113 -9.39 -2.42 -6.78
C SER A 113 -8.62 -1.20 -7.30
N LYS A 114 -9.14 0.03 -7.11
CA LYS A 114 -8.37 1.27 -7.37
C LYS A 114 -7.08 1.36 -6.56
N GLU A 115 -7.03 0.70 -5.40
CA GLU A 115 -5.87 0.62 -4.52
C GLU A 115 -4.90 -0.50 -4.90
N SER A 116 -5.24 -1.35 -5.89
CA SER A 116 -4.33 -2.39 -6.37
C SER A 116 -3.00 -1.79 -6.84
N HIS A 117 -1.92 -2.54 -6.60
CA HIS A 117 -0.57 -2.09 -6.95
C HIS A 117 -0.47 -1.75 -8.44
N TYR A 118 0.27 -0.70 -8.78
CA TYR A 118 0.32 -0.15 -10.13
C TYR A 118 0.72 -1.17 -11.21
N SER A 119 1.44 -2.25 -10.83
CA SER A 119 1.83 -3.34 -11.73
C SER A 119 0.63 -4.06 -12.33
N VAL A 120 -0.52 -4.13 -11.65
CA VAL A 120 -1.74 -4.76 -12.16
C VAL A 120 -2.28 -3.98 -13.37
N PHE A 121 -2.40 -2.65 -13.23
CA PHE A 121 -2.85 -1.80 -14.34
C PHE A 121 -1.83 -1.72 -15.47
N LYS A 122 -0.53 -1.83 -15.15
CA LYS A 122 0.53 -1.94 -16.13
C LYS A 122 0.39 -3.24 -16.93
N ALA A 123 0.14 -4.37 -16.26
CA ALA A 123 -0.08 -5.67 -16.89
C ALA A 123 -1.28 -5.63 -17.85
N ALA A 124 -2.43 -5.11 -17.39
CA ALA A 124 -3.62 -4.96 -18.22
C ALA A 124 -3.34 -4.20 -19.53
N ARG A 125 -2.61 -3.08 -19.43
CA ARG A 125 -2.20 -2.29 -20.59
C ARG A 125 -1.22 -3.06 -21.50
N MET A 126 -0.24 -3.74 -20.92
CA MET A 126 0.75 -4.52 -21.69
C MET A 126 0.09 -5.66 -22.47
N TYR A 127 -0.89 -6.34 -21.86
CA TYR A 127 -1.58 -7.48 -22.45
C TYR A 127 -2.85 -7.12 -23.22
N ARG A 128 -3.14 -5.82 -23.36
CA ARG A 128 -4.32 -5.27 -24.07
C ARG A 128 -5.65 -5.84 -23.55
N MET A 129 -5.74 -5.97 -22.23
CA MET A 129 -6.97 -6.40 -21.57
C MET A 129 -7.81 -5.19 -21.19
N ASP A 130 -9.13 -5.33 -21.28
CA ASP A 130 -10.04 -4.39 -20.65
C ASP A 130 -9.89 -4.47 -19.13
N CYS A 131 -9.77 -3.31 -18.47
CA CYS A 131 -9.56 -3.24 -17.03
C CYS A 131 -10.55 -2.28 -16.38
N ILE A 132 -11.37 -2.81 -15.46
CA ILE A 132 -12.33 -2.04 -14.68
C ILE A 132 -11.79 -1.89 -13.26
N LYS A 133 -11.61 -0.63 -12.86
CA LYS A 133 -11.16 -0.27 -11.51
C LYS A 133 -12.36 -0.12 -10.59
N ILE A 134 -12.42 -0.94 -9.55
CA ILE A 134 -13.50 -0.94 -8.56
C ILE A 134 -13.09 -0.05 -7.37
N GLU A 135 -14.00 0.81 -6.91
CA GLU A 135 -13.80 1.57 -5.66
C GLU A 135 -13.67 0.61 -4.46
N THR A 136 -12.80 0.93 -3.52
CA THR A 136 -12.71 0.18 -2.26
C THR A 136 -13.73 0.72 -1.25
N LEU A 137 -14.38 -0.18 -0.52
CA LEU A 137 -15.11 0.20 0.67
C LEU A 137 -14.09 0.60 1.76
N ILE A 138 -14.44 1.59 2.58
CA ILE A 138 -13.61 2.08 3.70
C ILE A 138 -13.25 0.96 4.69
N MET A 139 -14.03 -0.13 4.72
CA MET A 139 -13.73 -1.37 5.42
C MET A 139 -13.09 -2.39 4.46
N SER A 140 -11.78 -2.33 4.27
CA SER A 140 -11.03 -3.42 3.64
C SER A 140 -10.90 -4.59 4.63
N VAL A 141 -11.86 -5.53 4.61
CA VAL A 141 -11.75 -6.78 5.37
C VAL A 141 -10.86 -7.75 4.58
N LEU A 142 -9.65 -8.01 5.06
CA LEU A 142 -8.94 -9.23 4.70
C LEU A 142 -9.63 -10.40 5.41
N THR A 143 -10.14 -11.35 4.64
CA THR A 143 -10.79 -12.57 5.13
C THR A 143 -9.81 -13.38 5.98
N LYS A 144 -10.11 -13.52 7.28
CA LYS A 144 -9.26 -14.18 8.30
C LYS A 144 -8.91 -15.65 8.00
N SER A 145 -9.56 -16.27 7.01
CA SER A 145 -9.45 -17.71 6.74
C SER A 145 -8.10 -18.14 6.16
N VAL A 146 -7.36 -17.27 5.46
CA VAL A 146 -6.12 -17.65 4.75
C VAL A 146 -4.85 -17.49 5.62
N LEU A 147 -4.94 -16.95 6.84
CA LEU A 147 -3.77 -16.46 7.59
C LEU A 147 -3.55 -17.11 8.96
N TYR A 148 -4.20 -18.24 9.25
CA TYR A 148 -4.05 -18.95 10.53
C TYR A 148 -2.58 -19.25 10.92
N PRO A 149 -1.67 -19.61 9.99
CA PRO A 149 -0.27 -19.87 10.31
C PRO A 149 0.56 -18.63 10.66
N LEU A 150 0.13 -17.43 10.25
CA LEU A 150 0.83 -16.15 10.47
C LEU A 150 0.12 -15.25 11.49
N ARG A 151 -0.83 -15.81 12.23
CA ARG A 151 -1.72 -15.07 13.14
C ARG A 151 -0.96 -14.21 14.16
N TRP A 152 0.16 -14.68 14.70
CA TRP A 152 0.97 -13.92 15.64
C TRP A 152 1.62 -12.68 15.01
N SER A 153 2.17 -12.82 13.81
CA SER A 153 2.78 -11.73 13.06
C SER A 153 1.76 -10.66 12.66
N LEU A 154 0.56 -11.08 12.25
CA LEU A 154 -0.53 -10.14 11.94
C LEU A 154 -1.00 -9.37 13.16
N LEU A 155 -1.24 -10.06 14.28
CA LEU A 155 -1.67 -9.41 15.53
C LEU A 155 -0.62 -8.41 16.01
N PHE A 156 0.66 -8.76 15.91
CA PHE A 156 1.77 -7.88 16.27
C PHE A 156 1.79 -6.61 15.40
N VAL A 157 1.69 -6.78 14.08
CA VAL A 157 1.69 -5.65 13.13
C VAL A 157 0.46 -4.76 13.33
N GLU A 158 -0.72 -5.34 13.51
CA GLU A 158 -1.96 -4.60 13.77
C GLU A 158 -1.86 -3.78 15.07
N GLN A 159 -1.34 -4.38 16.14
CA GLN A 159 -1.13 -3.71 17.42
C GLN A 159 -0.14 -2.54 17.30
N ASN A 160 0.95 -2.72 16.56
CA ASN A 160 1.95 -1.66 16.36
C ASN A 160 1.42 -0.54 15.45
N ALA A 161 0.61 -0.86 14.42
CA ALA A 161 -0.05 0.14 13.59
C ALA A 161 -1.04 0.98 14.39
N LYS A 162 -1.86 0.34 15.24
CA LYS A 162 -2.76 1.03 16.18
C LYS A 162 -1.98 1.92 17.15
N TYR A 163 -0.90 1.39 17.73
CA TYR A 163 0.00 2.15 18.61
C TYR A 163 0.54 3.41 17.93
N LEU A 164 1.03 3.30 16.70
CA LEU A 164 1.53 4.44 15.93
C LEU A 164 0.41 5.46 15.65
N LYS A 165 -0.78 5.01 15.24
CA LYS A 165 -1.94 5.87 15.01
C LYS A 165 -2.29 6.68 16.26
N ASP A 166 -2.40 6.02 17.41
CA ASP A 166 -2.79 6.66 18.66
C ASP A 166 -1.76 7.70 19.10
N ARG A 167 -0.47 7.38 18.96
CA ARG A 167 0.63 8.31 19.27
C ARG A 167 0.66 9.51 18.32
N LEU A 168 0.45 9.32 17.03
CA LEU A 168 0.33 10.42 16.05
C LEU A 168 -0.86 11.32 16.36
N ARG A 169 -2.03 10.74 16.70
CA ARG A 169 -3.20 11.52 17.14
C ARG A 169 -2.90 12.34 18.39
N ASN A 170 -2.23 11.75 19.39
CA ASN A 170 -1.85 12.45 20.61
C ASN A 170 -0.86 13.61 20.34
N ALA A 171 -0.01 13.47 19.31
CA ALA A 171 0.88 14.53 18.82
C ALA A 171 0.17 15.57 17.92
N ARG A 172 -1.16 15.54 17.84
CA ARG A 172 -2.01 16.39 16.98
C ARG A 172 -1.64 16.30 15.50
N VAL A 173 -1.31 15.10 15.02
CA VAL A 173 -1.06 14.82 13.60
C VAL A 173 -2.31 14.19 12.97
N SER A 174 -2.74 14.70 11.82
CA SER A 174 -3.83 14.09 11.05
C SER A 174 -3.41 12.69 10.60
N VAL A 175 -4.20 11.67 10.92
CA VAL A 175 -3.82 10.26 10.67
C VAL A 175 -5.04 9.36 10.48
N MET A 176 -4.92 8.45 9.53
CA MET A 176 -5.87 7.38 9.22
C MET A 176 -5.16 6.03 9.28
N LEU A 177 -5.91 5.02 9.72
CA LEU A 177 -5.54 3.62 9.68
C LEU A 177 -6.82 2.82 9.41
N ASN A 178 -6.82 2.08 8.30
CA ASN A 178 -7.90 1.14 7.99
C ASN A 178 -7.85 -0.05 8.95
N GLU A 179 -9.01 -0.66 9.20
CA GLU A 179 -9.11 -1.88 9.99
C GLU A 179 -8.23 -2.99 9.37
N LEU A 180 -7.41 -3.65 10.19
CA LEU A 180 -6.45 -4.69 9.79
C LEU A 180 -5.32 -4.24 8.84
N SER A 181 -5.18 -2.95 8.54
CA SER A 181 -4.07 -2.44 7.75
C SER A 181 -2.79 -2.33 8.57
N ASN A 182 -1.66 -2.53 7.92
CA ASN A 182 -0.33 -2.27 8.45
C ASN A 182 0.26 -0.94 7.97
N ILE A 183 -0.48 -0.18 7.17
CA ILE A 183 -0.06 1.11 6.62
C ILE A 183 -0.82 2.21 7.35
N VAL A 184 -0.07 3.03 8.09
CA VAL A 184 -0.56 4.24 8.75
C VAL A 184 -0.35 5.42 7.81
N VAL A 185 -1.43 6.13 7.47
CA VAL A 185 -1.39 7.28 6.57
C VAL A 185 -1.47 8.55 7.40
N SER A 186 -0.46 9.40 7.32
CA SER A 186 -0.41 10.68 8.02
C SER A 186 -0.27 11.85 7.05
N GLU A 187 -0.40 13.07 7.56
CA GLU A 187 0.04 14.25 6.82
C GLU A 187 1.53 14.15 6.47
N ARG A 188 1.91 14.70 5.31
CA ARG A 188 3.29 14.70 4.82
C ARG A 188 4.12 15.70 5.62
N PRO A 189 5.25 15.28 6.23
CA PRO A 189 6.21 16.21 6.80
C PRO A 189 6.77 17.17 5.73
N PRO A 190 6.93 18.48 6.01
CA PRO A 190 7.50 19.43 5.05
C PRO A 190 9.02 19.27 4.86
N ASP A 191 9.69 18.59 5.79
CA ASP A 191 11.14 18.39 5.76
C ASP A 191 11.56 17.17 4.90
N GLU A 192 12.21 17.46 3.78
CA GLU A 192 12.74 16.47 2.86
C GLU A 192 13.89 15.63 3.46
N GLU A 193 14.65 16.15 4.42
CA GLU A 193 15.69 15.39 5.11
C GLU A 193 15.07 14.33 6.03
N PHE A 194 14.01 14.70 6.76
CA PHE A 194 13.23 13.76 7.57
C PHE A 194 12.58 12.67 6.71
N ILE A 195 11.96 13.04 5.58
CA ILE A 195 11.36 12.07 4.63
C ILE A 195 12.42 11.07 4.15
N LYS A 196 13.63 11.54 3.80
CA LYS A 196 14.71 10.66 3.31
C LYS A 196 15.28 9.77 4.41
N ARG A 197 15.46 10.31 5.62
CA ARG A 197 15.98 9.56 6.77
C ARG A 197 15.07 8.37 7.11
N TRP A 198 13.77 8.60 7.16
CA TRP A 198 12.78 7.57 7.49
C TRP A 198 12.22 6.83 6.26
N LEU A 199 12.72 7.16 5.07
CA LEU A 199 12.34 6.60 3.78
C LEU A 199 10.82 6.59 3.56
N LEU A 200 10.14 7.68 3.94
CA LEU A 200 8.69 7.78 3.88
C LEU A 200 8.18 7.74 2.44
N SER A 201 7.11 6.98 2.21
CA SER A 201 6.42 6.97 0.92
C SER A 201 5.40 8.10 0.88
N CYS A 202 5.74 9.18 0.17
CA CYS A 202 4.94 10.39 0.10
C CYS A 202 4.19 10.48 -1.23
N GLN A 203 2.89 10.79 -1.16
CA GLN A 203 2.07 11.08 -2.33
C GLN A 203 1.23 12.31 -2.06
N ARG A 204 1.36 13.34 -2.89
CA ARG A 204 0.71 14.65 -2.68
C ARG A 204 1.01 15.18 -1.27
N LYS A 205 -0.02 15.32 -0.42
CA LYS A 205 -0.01 15.89 0.93
C LYS A 205 0.04 14.85 2.04
N ILE A 206 0.09 13.56 1.72
CA ILE A 206 0.14 12.47 2.69
C ILE A 206 1.47 11.72 2.63
N ALA A 207 1.86 11.17 3.77
CA ALA A 207 2.95 10.22 3.92
C ALA A 207 2.40 8.89 4.45
N ARG A 208 2.99 7.79 3.99
CA ARG A 208 2.64 6.44 4.44
C ARG A 208 3.78 5.87 5.26
N VAL A 209 3.44 5.41 6.45
CA VAL A 209 4.33 4.67 7.34
C VAL A 209 3.87 3.21 7.34
N VAL A 210 4.72 2.33 6.85
CA VAL A 210 4.49 0.89 6.78
C VAL A 210 5.04 0.25 8.05
N VAL A 211 4.16 -0.32 8.85
CA VAL A 211 4.50 -1.07 10.05
C VAL A 211 4.67 -2.53 9.67
N MET A 212 5.91 -3.00 9.56
CA MET A 212 6.22 -4.40 9.28
C MET A 212 6.61 -5.15 10.57
N VAL A 213 6.71 -6.47 10.50
CA VAL A 213 7.06 -7.33 11.65
C VAL A 213 8.41 -6.98 12.30
N ASN A 214 9.34 -6.40 11.55
CA ASN A 214 10.64 -5.96 12.03
C ASN A 214 10.60 -4.55 12.70
N VAL A 215 9.48 -3.84 12.63
CA VAL A 215 9.32 -2.51 13.21
C VAL A 215 8.90 -2.64 14.67
N SER A 216 9.85 -2.42 15.57
CA SER A 216 9.63 -2.43 17.02
C SER A 216 8.98 -1.14 17.52
N LYS A 217 8.32 -1.19 18.68
CA LYS A 217 7.79 0.02 19.34
C LYS A 217 8.88 1.06 19.62
N GLN A 218 10.09 0.64 19.95
CA GLN A 218 11.24 1.54 20.15
C GLN A 218 11.57 2.33 18.88
N LYS A 219 11.53 1.68 17.71
CA LYS A 219 11.75 2.36 16.43
C LYS A 219 10.61 3.34 16.10
N LEU A 220 9.37 2.96 16.42
CA LEU A 220 8.22 3.87 16.29
C LEU A 220 8.33 5.07 17.23
N ASP A 221 8.79 4.86 18.46
CA ASP A 221 9.01 5.92 19.45
C ASP A 221 10.10 6.89 18.96
N ALA A 222 11.23 6.37 18.48
CA ALA A 222 12.30 7.20 17.89
C ALA A 222 11.81 8.04 16.69
N PHE A 223 10.97 7.46 15.83
CA PHE A 223 10.32 8.19 14.74
C PHE A 223 9.41 9.31 15.25
N LEU A 224 8.57 9.00 16.25
CA LEU A 224 7.61 9.93 16.83
C LEU A 224 8.27 11.07 17.60
N ASP A 225 9.35 10.78 18.32
CA ASP A 225 10.08 11.77 19.12
C ASP A 225 10.74 12.79 18.18
N GLU A 226 11.44 12.33 17.14
CA GLU A 226 12.03 13.21 16.12
C GLU A 226 10.94 13.99 15.35
N LEU A 227 9.84 13.33 15.01
CA LEU A 227 8.71 14.00 14.36
C LEU A 227 8.16 15.13 15.25
N THR A 228 7.91 14.85 16.53
CA THR A 228 7.31 15.81 17.48
C THR A 228 8.24 17.00 17.74
N GLU A 229 9.54 16.75 17.85
CA GLU A 229 10.56 17.80 17.96
C GLU A 229 10.49 18.74 16.75
N LYS A 230 10.50 18.18 15.52
CA LYS A 230 10.47 18.97 14.30
C LYS A 230 9.12 19.65 14.04
N LEU A 231 8.01 19.02 14.42
CA LEU A 231 6.66 19.60 14.32
C LEU A 231 6.53 20.91 15.09
N SER A 232 7.22 21.03 16.23
CA SER A 232 7.26 22.27 17.03
C SER A 232 7.93 23.43 16.29
N ASN A 233 8.87 23.12 15.40
CA ASN A 233 9.55 24.10 14.56
C ASN A 233 8.70 24.42 13.32
N TRP A 234 8.17 23.41 12.63
CA TRP A 234 7.35 23.61 11.43
C TRP A 234 6.05 24.37 11.70
N SER A 235 5.46 24.21 12.90
CA SER A 235 4.27 24.97 13.28
C SER A 235 4.51 26.48 13.33
N LYS A 236 5.77 26.94 13.42
CA LYS A 236 6.14 28.36 13.39
C LYS A 236 6.31 28.88 11.97
N GLU A 237 6.52 27.99 11.00
CA GLU A 237 6.83 28.33 9.59
C GLU A 237 5.59 28.38 8.69
N GLY A 238 4.43 27.89 9.15
CA GLY A 238 3.17 28.00 8.43
C GLY A 238 2.07 27.07 8.94
N ALA A 239 0.86 27.25 8.41
CA ALA A 239 -0.29 26.41 8.72
C ALA A 239 -0.16 25.02 8.05
N ARG A 240 -0.52 23.97 8.79
CA ARG A 240 -0.53 22.60 8.25
C ARG A 240 -1.62 22.44 7.18
N PRO A 241 -1.35 21.73 6.07
CA PRO A 241 -2.32 21.57 5.00
C PRO A 241 -3.47 20.64 5.38
N CYS A 242 -4.68 20.96 4.93
CA CYS A 242 -5.82 20.05 4.99
C CYS A 242 -5.55 18.79 4.15
N VAL A 243 -5.78 17.62 4.78
CA VAL A 243 -5.68 16.29 4.16
C VAL A 243 -7.00 15.50 4.21
N ALA A 244 -8.12 16.11 4.61
CA ALA A 244 -9.42 15.45 4.74
C ALA A 244 -9.88 14.72 3.47
N VAL A 245 -9.55 15.25 2.29
CA VAL A 245 -9.86 14.62 1.00
C VAL A 245 -9.09 13.30 0.80
N ASP A 246 -7.88 13.21 1.34
CA ASP A 246 -7.00 12.05 1.17
C ASP A 246 -7.19 11.00 2.27
N ILE A 247 -7.62 11.39 3.49
CA ILE A 247 -7.71 10.48 4.65
C ILE A 247 -9.11 10.38 5.30
N GLY A 248 -10.11 11.11 4.82
CA GLY A 248 -11.43 11.23 5.46
C GLY A 248 -11.52 12.39 6.44
N TYR A 249 -12.73 12.97 6.59
CA TYR A 249 -12.97 14.15 7.43
C TYR A 249 -12.78 13.86 8.91
N GLU A 250 -13.21 12.69 9.36
CA GLU A 250 -13.02 12.16 10.72
C GLU A 250 -11.54 11.93 11.07
N ASN A 251 -10.69 11.83 10.06
CA ASN A 251 -9.26 11.57 10.23
C ASN A 251 -8.38 12.83 10.25
N CYS A 252 -8.92 13.96 9.83
CA CYS A 252 -8.19 15.22 9.71
C CYS A 252 -8.34 16.08 10.98
N LEU A 253 -7.21 16.50 11.56
CA LEU A 253 -7.13 17.28 12.81
C LEU A 253 -6.89 18.77 12.58
N LEU A 254 -7.33 19.34 11.44
CA LEU A 254 -7.14 20.78 11.21
C LEU A 254 -7.57 21.60 12.42
N PRO A 255 -6.82 22.65 12.78
CA PRO A 255 -7.31 23.60 13.75
C PRO A 255 -8.62 24.15 13.21
N THR A 256 -9.69 23.97 13.97
CA THR A 256 -10.96 24.65 13.75
C THR A 256 -10.62 26.11 13.45
N ILE A 257 -10.94 26.60 12.25
CA ILE A 257 -10.90 28.03 12.02
C ILE A 257 -12.01 28.58 12.90
N THR A 258 -11.68 28.99 14.13
CA THR A 258 -12.48 29.94 14.88
C THR A 258 -12.38 31.25 14.10
N ILE A 259 -13.25 31.40 13.10
CA ILE A 259 -13.68 32.72 12.69
C ILE A 259 -14.38 33.25 13.94
N GLU A 260 -13.86 34.34 14.51
CA GLU A 260 -14.54 35.04 15.60
C GLU A 260 -16.02 35.21 15.23
N GLY A 261 -16.90 34.46 15.88
CA GLY A 261 -18.35 34.67 15.83
C GLY A 261 -19.25 33.60 15.21
N VAL A 262 -18.80 32.50 14.61
CA VAL A 262 -19.74 31.42 14.18
C VAL A 262 -19.15 30.02 14.34
N ALA A 263 -19.61 29.29 15.36
CA ALA A 263 -19.43 27.84 15.47
C ALA A 263 -20.41 27.13 14.53
N LEU A 264 -19.98 26.78 13.32
CA LEU A 264 -20.69 25.83 12.47
C LEU A 264 -20.22 24.42 12.83
N MET A 265 -20.91 23.78 13.76
CA MET A 265 -20.86 22.32 13.89
C MET A 265 -21.52 21.72 12.65
N ALA A 266 -20.72 21.10 11.79
CA ALA A 266 -21.23 20.27 10.71
C ALA A 266 -21.70 18.93 11.30
N THR A 267 -22.90 18.92 11.86
CA THR A 267 -23.73 17.71 11.91
C THR A 267 -24.63 17.70 10.67
N GLU A 268 -25.01 16.52 10.20
CA GLU A 268 -25.68 16.27 8.91
C GLU A 268 -26.98 17.06 8.68
N ASP A 269 -27.54 17.71 9.71
CA ASP A 269 -28.77 18.52 9.63
C ASP A 269 -28.60 19.91 8.98
N VAL A 270 -27.39 20.48 8.94
CA VAL A 270 -27.21 21.88 8.48
C VAL A 270 -27.24 22.00 6.95
N VAL A 271 -26.82 20.95 6.23
CA VAL A 271 -26.83 20.93 4.75
C VAL A 271 -28.27 20.95 4.21
N ALA A 272 -29.22 20.33 4.92
CA ALA A 272 -30.64 20.37 4.55
C ALA A 272 -31.24 21.77 4.68
N THR A 273 -30.83 22.54 5.69
CA THR A 273 -31.37 23.90 5.94
C THR A 273 -30.82 24.93 4.96
N ILE A 274 -29.54 24.81 4.57
CA ILE A 274 -28.94 25.70 3.56
C ILE A 274 -29.49 25.39 2.16
N LEU A 275 -29.72 24.11 1.81
CA LEU A 275 -30.35 23.75 0.53
C LEU A 275 -31.83 24.14 0.45
N LEU A 276 -32.60 24.04 1.54
CA LEU A 276 -34.00 24.47 1.57
C LEU A 276 -34.15 25.99 1.49
N GLY A 277 -33.27 26.75 2.16
CA GLY A 277 -33.23 28.22 2.04
C GLY A 277 -32.80 28.68 0.64
N TRP A 278 -31.91 27.94 -0.02
CA TRP A 278 -31.49 28.24 -1.39
C TRP A 278 -32.59 27.89 -2.43
N LEU A 279 -33.29 26.77 -2.25
CA LEU A 279 -34.39 26.32 -3.13
C LEU A 279 -35.66 27.18 -3.01
N GLN A 280 -35.96 27.77 -1.84
CA GLN A 280 -37.08 28.71 -1.70
C GLN A 280 -36.82 30.08 -2.35
N SER A 281 -35.55 30.46 -2.57
CA SER A 281 -35.20 31.72 -3.25
C SER A 281 -35.23 31.66 -4.79
N ARG A 282 -35.45 30.47 -5.38
CA ARG A 282 -35.53 30.26 -6.85
C ARG A 282 -36.85 29.66 -7.32
N GLY A 283 -37.94 29.87 -6.56
CA GLY A 283 -39.29 29.60 -7.02
C GLY A 283 -39.73 30.58 -8.12
N GLY A 284 -39.31 30.33 -9.36
CA GLY A 284 -39.72 31.04 -10.57
C GLY A 284 -39.85 30.09 -11.76
N SER A 285 -41.00 29.40 -11.81
CA SER A 285 -41.71 28.86 -12.99
C SER A 285 -40.91 28.37 -14.23
N HIS A 286 -40.94 27.07 -14.54
CA HIS A 286 -41.61 26.49 -15.74
C HIS A 286 -41.35 24.97 -15.97
N SER A 287 -42.46 24.24 -16.05
CA SER A 287 -42.86 23.06 -16.86
C SER A 287 -41.87 22.02 -17.44
N ASN A 288 -42.19 20.75 -17.14
CA ASN A 288 -42.33 19.56 -18.01
C ASN A 288 -41.14 18.99 -18.82
N ASN A 289 -40.70 17.75 -18.53
CA ASN A 289 -41.20 16.50 -19.17
C ASN A 289 -40.26 15.27 -18.97
N ASN A 290 -40.91 14.12 -18.73
CA ASN A 290 -40.53 12.71 -18.83
C ASN A 290 -39.29 12.28 -19.66
N ALA A 291 -38.58 11.23 -19.19
CA ALA A 291 -38.37 9.92 -19.86
C ALA A 291 -37.22 9.13 -19.17
N SER A 292 -37.54 8.06 -18.44
CA SER A 292 -37.44 6.64 -18.83
C SER A 292 -36.09 5.98 -18.55
N ALA A 293 -36.07 5.17 -17.48
CA ALA A 293 -35.07 4.16 -17.21
C ALA A 293 -35.21 2.98 -18.19
N GLN A 294 -34.08 2.44 -18.67
CA GLN A 294 -34.02 1.11 -19.26
C GLN A 294 -32.90 0.31 -18.62
N SER A 295 -33.30 -0.83 -18.07
CA SER A 295 -32.51 -1.90 -17.47
C SER A 295 -32.34 -3.06 -18.47
N HIS A 296 -31.20 -3.75 -18.41
CA HIS A 296 -30.97 -5.20 -18.68
C HIS A 296 -29.48 -5.47 -19.04
N PRO A 297 -28.99 -6.73 -19.00
CA PRO A 297 -29.03 -7.69 -17.90
C PRO A 297 -27.63 -8.26 -17.57
N SER A 298 -27.57 -9.03 -16.47
CA SER A 298 -26.42 -9.67 -15.83
C SER A 298 -25.43 -10.41 -16.76
N ARG A 299 -24.12 -10.13 -16.58
CA ARG A 299 -23.01 -11.02 -16.99
C ARG A 299 -22.25 -11.48 -15.74
N ARG A 300 -21.97 -12.78 -15.67
CA ARG A 300 -21.24 -13.42 -14.57
C ARG A 300 -19.81 -12.90 -14.52
N SER A 301 -19.44 -12.34 -13.37
CA SER A 301 -18.09 -11.90 -13.00
C SER A 301 -17.36 -13.02 -12.26
N VAL A 302 -16.07 -13.18 -12.51
CA VAL A 302 -15.15 -13.94 -11.67
C VAL A 302 -14.26 -12.94 -10.95
N LEU A 303 -14.31 -12.94 -9.62
CA LEU A 303 -13.41 -12.18 -8.75
C LEU A 303 -12.07 -12.90 -8.70
N VAL A 304 -10.97 -12.16 -8.82
CA VAL A 304 -9.64 -12.62 -8.44
C VAL A 304 -9.23 -11.73 -7.26
N GLU A 305 -9.04 -12.35 -6.09
CA GLU A 305 -8.59 -11.71 -4.85
C GLU A 305 -7.11 -11.32 -4.90
#